data_AF-A0A077Q161-F1
#
_entry.id   AF-A0A077Q161-F1
#
_cell.length_a   1.000
_cell.length_b   1.000
_cell.length_c   1.000
_cell.angle_alpha   90.00
_cell.angle_beta   90.00
_cell.angle_gamma   90.00
#
_symmetry.space_group_name_H-M   'P 1'
#
loop_
_entity.id
_entity.type
_entity.pdbx_description
1 polymer ?
#
loop_
_entity_poly.entity_id
_entity_poly.type
_entity_poly.pdbx_seq_one_letter_code
_entity_poly.pdbx_strand_id
1 'polypeptide(L)' 'MFPDFYFHMTLSNPDESDNWEGELGYVQNIFQSQIDLNDKIDVYMCGSPNMINDMTEILKKNYNLNENYIHCDVFYPNS' A
#
# COMPACT_ATOMS: atom_id res chain seq x y z
N MET A 1 18.37 -15.51 6.09
CA MET A 1 16.94 -15.22 6.35
C MET A 1 16.87 -13.77 6.82
N PHE A 2 15.89 -13.01 6.35
CA PHE A 2 15.71 -11.60 6.71
C PHE A 2 14.63 -11.52 7.79
N PRO A 3 14.99 -11.46 9.09
CA PRO A 3 14.02 -11.55 10.18
C PRO A 3 13.07 -10.34 10.23
N ASP A 4 13.49 -9.22 9.66
CA ASP A 4 12.74 -7.96 9.66
C ASP A 4 12.05 -7.68 8.32
N PHE A 5 11.96 -8.69 7.44
CA PHE A 5 11.27 -8.58 6.16
C PHE A 5 9.97 -9.37 6.19
N TYR A 6 8.88 -8.68 5.85
CA TYR A 6 7.54 -9.23 5.79
C TYR A 6 6.93 -8.94 4.42
N PHE A 7 6.22 -9.90 3.86
CA PHE A 7 5.50 -9.75 2.60
C PHE A 7 4.03 -10.06 2.81
N HIS A 8 3.17 -9.09 2.54
CA HIS A 8 1.72 -9.21 2.63
C HIS A 8 1.12 -9.06 1.24
N MET A 9 0.33 -10.04 0.82
CA MET A 9 -0.39 -10.03 -0.44
C MET A 9 -1.89 -9.98 -0.18
N THR A 10 -2.60 -9.20 -0.98
CA THR A 10 -4.07 -9.05 -0.88
C THR A 10 -4.70 -9.08 -2.27
N LEU A 11 -5.92 -9.63 -2.33
CA LEU A 11 -6.77 -9.55 -3.52
C LEU A 11 -7.99 -8.69 -3.19
N SER A 12 -8.22 -7.64 -3.99
CA SER A 12 -9.36 -6.73 -3.76
C SER A 12 -10.69 -7.33 -4.15
N ASN A 13 -10.69 -8.28 -5.09
CA ASN A 13 -11.89 -8.95 -5.58
C ASN A 13 -11.51 -10.35 -6.11
N PRO A 14 -11.21 -11.32 -5.23
CA PRO A 14 -10.95 -12.68 -5.65
C PRO A 14 -12.24 -13.35 -6.14
N ASP A 15 -12.09 -14.24 -7.12
CA ASP A 15 -13.15 -15.14 -7.55
C ASP A 15 -13.13 -16.44 -6.74
N GLU A 16 -14.26 -17.17 -6.71
CA GLU A 16 -14.32 -18.46 -6.01
C GLU A 16 -13.27 -19.47 -6.52
N SER A 17 -12.93 -19.40 -7.80
CA SER A 17 -11.91 -20.27 -8.42
C SER A 17 -10.49 -19.98 -7.95
N ASP A 18 -10.22 -18.81 -7.39
CA ASP A 18 -8.88 -18.43 -6.93
C ASP A 18 -8.48 -19.22 -5.68
N ASN A 19 -9.44 -19.83 -4.96
CA ASN A 19 -9.24 -20.53 -3.69
C ASN A 19 -8.36 -19.71 -2.72
N TRP A 20 -8.60 -18.39 -2.68
CA TRP A 20 -7.77 -17.45 -1.96
C TRP A 20 -8.11 -17.45 -0.47
N GLU A 21 -7.14 -17.83 0.35
CA GLU A 21 -7.26 -17.86 1.82
C GLU A 21 -6.48 -16.72 2.50
N GLY A 22 -5.89 -15.82 1.72
CA GLY A 22 -5.11 -14.70 2.22
C GLY A 22 -5.93 -13.44 2.48
N GLU A 23 -5.23 -12.33 2.67
CA GLU A 23 -5.85 -11.03 2.96
C GLU A 23 -6.74 -10.55 1.81
N LEU A 24 -7.83 -9.86 2.18
CA LEU A 24 -8.84 -9.36 1.26
C LEU A 24 -8.91 -7.83 1.29
N GLY A 25 -9.14 -7.24 0.11
CA GLY A 25 -9.34 -5.81 -0.06
C GLY A 25 -8.11 -5.10 -0.65
N TYR A 26 -8.12 -3.78 -0.56
CA TYR A 26 -7.07 -2.96 -1.14
C TYR A 26 -5.81 -2.91 -0.28
N VAL A 27 -4.65 -2.66 -0.92
CA VAL A 27 -3.34 -2.62 -0.25
C VAL A 27 -3.26 -1.59 0.88
N GLN A 28 -4.05 -0.51 0.78
CA GLN A 28 -4.16 0.53 1.81
C GLN A 28 -4.68 -0.05 3.13
N ASN A 29 -5.63 -0.99 3.09
CA ASN A 29 -6.18 -1.62 4.29
C ASN A 29 -5.12 -2.44 5.01
N ILE A 30 -4.28 -3.15 4.25
CA ILE A 30 -3.19 -3.97 4.79
C ILE A 30 -2.12 -3.07 5.38
N PHE A 31 -1.73 -2.01 4.68
CA PHE A 31 -0.78 -1.04 5.22
C PHE A 31 -1.25 -0.48 6.57
N GLN A 32 -2.53 -0.09 6.67
CA GLN A 32 -3.09 0.47 7.90
C GLN A 32 -3.18 -0.54 9.05
N SER A 33 -3.20 -1.85 8.77
CA SER A 33 -3.17 -2.88 9.80
C SER A 33 -1.76 -3.24 10.27
N GLN A 34 -0.74 -2.99 9.44
CA GLN A 34 0.64 -3.36 9.73
C GLN A 34 1.50 -2.22 10.27
N ILE A 35 1.16 -0.96 9.97
CA ILE A 35 2.01 0.21 10.27
C ILE A 35 1.30 1.16 11.23
N ASP A 36 1.95 1.47 12.37
CA ASP A 36 1.41 2.39 13.37
C ASP A 36 1.48 3.84 12.89
N LEU A 37 0.51 4.66 13.32
CA LEU A 37 0.45 6.08 12.95
C LEU A 37 1.67 6.89 13.39
N ASN A 38 2.39 6.43 14.42
CA ASN A 38 3.57 7.13 14.96
C ASN A 38 4.90 6.59 14.41
N ASP A 39 4.87 5.57 13.55
CA ASP A 39 6.08 5.01 12.99
C ASP A 39 6.79 6.00 12.07
N LYS A 40 8.12 6.00 12.12
CA LYS A 40 8.96 6.77 11.21
C LYS A 40 9.31 5.90 10.01
N ILE A 41 8.70 6.20 8.88
CA ILE A 41 8.75 5.36 7.69
C ILE A 41 9.11 6.16 6.44
N ASP A 42 9.80 5.50 5.53
CA ASP A 42 9.90 5.89 4.13
C ASP A 42 8.95 5.00 3.33
N VAL A 43 8.08 5.60 2.51
CA VAL A 43 7.07 4.87 1.76
C VAL A 43 7.38 4.93 0.27
N TYR A 44 7.56 3.76 -0.34
CA TYR A 44 7.80 3.59 -1.76
C TYR A 44 6.57 2.92 -2.39
N MET A 45 5.95 3.58 -3.36
CA MET A 45 4.72 3.11 -3.98
C MET A 45 4.84 3.15 -5.50
N CYS A 46 4.31 2.12 -6.14
CA CYS A 46 4.29 2.02 -7.58
C CYS A 46 3.00 1.36 -8.06
N GLY A 47 2.35 1.94 -9.07
CA GLY A 47 1.10 1.38 -9.60
C GLY A 47 0.18 2.39 -10.26
N SER A 48 -1.12 2.11 -10.23
CA SER A 48 -2.11 2.93 -10.93
C SER A 48 -2.25 4.32 -10.29
N PRO A 49 -2.62 5.36 -11.08
CA PRO A 49 -2.79 6.71 -10.56
C PRO A 49 -3.79 6.78 -9.40
N ASN A 50 -4.89 6.03 -9.49
CA ASN A 50 -5.91 6.00 -8.43
C ASN A 50 -5.35 5.42 -7.12
N MET A 51 -4.64 4.28 -7.20
CA MET A 51 -4.05 3.66 -6.01
C MET A 51 -3.05 4.59 -5.33
N ILE A 52 -2.16 5.22 -6.12
CA ILE A 52 -1.14 6.12 -5.60
C ILE A 52 -1.78 7.36 -4.96
N ASN A 53 -2.78 7.95 -5.61
CA ASN A 53 -3.48 9.12 -5.08
C ASN A 53 -4.19 8.79 -3.76
N ASP A 54 -4.96 7.70 -3.71
CA ASP A 54 -5.69 7.29 -2.51
C ASP A 54 -4.74 7.01 -1.33
N MET A 55 -3.63 6.31 -1.59
CA MET A 55 -2.65 6.01 -0.55
C MET A 55 -1.90 7.25 -0.09
N THR A 56 -1.56 8.17 -1.00
CA THR A 56 -0.92 9.46 -0.66
C THR A 56 -1.81 10.29 0.26
N GLU A 57 -3.12 10.32 0.02
CA GLU A 57 -4.07 11.03 0.88
C GLU A 57 -4.13 10.42 2.29
N ILE A 58 -4.11 9.09 2.41
CA ILE A 58 -4.05 8.40 3.71
C ILE A 58 -2.76 8.77 4.46
N LEU A 59 -1.61 8.72 3.78
CA LEU A 59 -0.32 9.06 4.39
C LEU A 59 -0.26 10.50 4.87
N LYS A 60 -0.77 11.45 4.09
CA LYS A 60 -0.79 12.87 4.48
C LYS A 60 -1.79 13.16 5.60
N LYS A 61 -3.00 12.61 5.53
CA LYS A 61 -4.10 12.96 6.47
C LYS A 61 -4.04 12.19 7.78
N ASN A 62 -3.72 10.89 7.72
CA ASN A 62 -3.81 10.01 8.89
C ASN A 62 -2.43 9.87 9.56
N TYR A 63 -1.37 9.71 8.76
CA TYR A 63 0.00 9.52 9.25
C TYR A 63 0.78 10.85 9.36
N ASN A 64 0.22 11.97 8.88
CA ASN A 64 0.87 13.28 8.85
C ASN A 64 2.29 13.21 8.24
N LEU A 65 2.48 12.35 7.23
CA LEU A 65 3.77 12.07 6.65
C LEU A 65 4.17 13.20 5.66
N ASN A 66 5.40 13.69 5.79
CA ASN A 66 5.92 14.72 4.90
C ASN A 66 6.20 14.13 3.49
N GLU A 67 6.00 14.93 2.45
CA GLU A 67 6.20 14.52 1.04
C GLU A 67 7.63 14.03 0.76
N ASN A 68 8.63 14.46 1.51
CA ASN A 68 10.01 14.01 1.35
C ASN A 68 10.20 12.51 1.64
N TYR A 69 9.26 11.88 2.36
CA TYR A 69 9.27 10.46 2.71
C TYR A 69 8.28 9.63 1.87
N ILE A 70 7.67 10.24 0.84
CA ILE A 70 6.70 9.60 -0.05
C ILE A 70 7.29 9.57 -1.46
N HIS A 71 7.62 8.38 -1.94
CA HIS A 71 8.25 8.16 -3.24
C HIS A 71 7.32 7.36 -4.16
N CYS A 72 6.98 7.93 -5.31
CA CYS A 72 5.98 7.35 -6.20
C CYS A 72 6.52 7.15 -7.62
N ASP A 73 6.21 5.98 -8.20
CA ASP A 73 6.31 5.71 -9.64
C ASP A 73 4.93 5.37 -10.18
N VAL A 74 4.35 6.27 -10.99
CA VAL A 74 2.94 6.20 -11.40
C VAL A 74 2.83 5.70 -12.82
N PHE A 75 2.03 4.64 -13.02
CA PHE A 75 1.82 4.04 -14.32
C PHE A 75 0.62 4.66 -15.04
N TYR A 76 0.90 5.57 -15.98
CA TYR A 76 -0.14 6.08 -16.86
C TYR A 76 -0.29 5.19 -18.08
N PRO A 77 -1.53 4.75 -18.41
CA PRO A 77 -1.76 4.00 -19.64
C PRO A 77 -1.38 4.89 -20.84
N ASN A 78 -0.44 4.40 -21.66
CA ASN A 78 0.14 5.04 -22.85
C ASN A 78 1.33 6.00 -22.62
N SER A 79 2.14 5.79 -21.58
CA SER A 79 3.48 6.41 -21.49
C SER A 79 4.52 5.63 -22.30
#